data_AF-A0A7M2AE60-F1
#
_entry.id   AF-A0A7M2AE60-F1
#
_cell.length_a   1.000
_cell.length_b   1.000
_cell.length_c   1.000
_cell.angle_alpha   90.00
_cell.angle_beta   90.00
_cell.angle_gamma   90.00
#
_symmetry.space_group_name_H-M   'P 1'
#
loop_
_entity.id
_entity.type
_entity.pdbx_description
1 polymer ?
#
loop_
_entity_poly.entity_id
_entity_poly.type
_entity_poly.pdbx_seq_one_letter_code
_entity_poly.pdbx_strand_id
1 'polypeptide(L)'
;MSVQTILEKRRSVRHFDSSYTIRPEVLTSLIESASKSPNGNNIQATRYLIIDEPDLQRALLPIAFNQQQVIDASALVVMLGDYRAFEPILHPSQEAQR
;
A
#
# COMPACT_ATOMS: atom_id res chain seq x y z
N MET A 1 7.95 -24.29 -4.41
CA MET A 1 7.70 -24.00 -2.98
C MET A 1 6.20 -23.96 -2.76
N SER A 2 5.65 -24.60 -1.73
CA SER A 2 4.20 -24.58 -1.48
C SER A 2 3.78 -23.26 -0.79
N VAL A 3 2.49 -22.93 -0.88
CA VAL A 3 1.92 -21.76 -0.20
C VAL A 3 2.11 -21.88 1.32
N GLN A 4 1.90 -23.08 1.89
CA GLN A 4 2.08 -23.37 3.31
C GLN A 4 3.50 -23.03 3.78
N THR A 5 4.52 -23.48 3.05
CA THR A 5 5.92 -23.20 3.39
C THR A 5 6.24 -21.71 3.31
N ILE A 6 5.64 -20.96 2.38
CA ILE A 6 5.82 -19.50 2.28
C ILE A 6 5.25 -18.82 3.53
N LEU A 7 4.06 -19.21 3.96
CA LEU A 7 3.39 -18.64 5.13
C LEU A 7 4.18 -18.92 6.42
N GLU A 8 4.67 -20.14 6.60
CA GLU A 8 5.45 -20.53 7.79
C GLU A 8 6.81 -19.84 7.87
N LYS A 9 7.46 -19.62 6.71
CA LYS A 9 8.77 -18.96 6.66
C LYS A 9 8.70 -17.43 6.73
N ARG A 10 7.50 -16.84 6.62
CA ARG A 10 7.33 -15.38 6.63
C ARG A 10 7.79 -14.80 7.98
N ARG A 11 8.64 -13.78 7.92
CA ARG A 11 9.06 -12.97 9.08
C ARG A 11 9.02 -11.49 8.74
N SER A 12 8.90 -10.64 9.75
CA SER A 12 9.06 -9.19 9.55
C SER A 12 10.52 -8.86 9.26
N VAL A 13 10.77 -8.23 8.10
CA VAL A 13 12.07 -7.68 7.72
C VAL A 13 12.11 -6.21 8.13
N ARG A 14 13.22 -5.76 8.72
CA ARG A 14 13.42 -4.38 9.20
C ARG A 14 14.72 -3.74 8.71
N HIS A 15 15.51 -4.48 7.94
CA HIS A 15 16.76 -4.00 7.35
C HIS A 15 16.65 -4.24 5.85
N PHE A 16 16.81 -3.17 5.09
CA PHE A 16 16.65 -3.17 3.63
C PHE A 16 17.93 -2.62 3.00
N ASP A 17 18.17 -3.00 1.76
CA ASP A 17 19.21 -2.39 0.94
C ASP A 17 18.63 -1.11 0.31
N SER A 18 19.05 0.05 0.81
CA SER A 18 18.58 1.35 0.35
C SER A 18 19.06 1.71 -1.06
N SER A 19 20.03 0.97 -1.62
CA SER A 19 20.45 1.13 -3.01
C SER A 19 19.55 0.38 -3.99
N TYR A 20 18.75 -0.56 -3.50
CA TYR A 20 17.87 -1.36 -4.33
C TYR A 20 16.49 -0.72 -4.52
N THR A 21 16.06 -0.59 -5.77
CA THR A 21 14.74 -0.08 -6.13
C THR A 21 13.91 -1.17 -6.82
N ILE A 22 12.68 -1.37 -6.36
CA ILE A 22 11.73 -2.27 -7.01
C ILE A 22 11.10 -1.52 -8.19
N ARG A 23 10.98 -2.17 -9.34
CA ARG A 23 10.31 -1.56 -10.50
C ARG A 23 8.82 -1.31 -10.23
N PRO A 24 8.24 -0.19 -10.68
CA PRO A 24 6.83 0.14 -10.43
C PRO A 24 5.85 -0.97 -10.84
N GLU A 25 6.09 -1.64 -11.96
CA GLU A 25 5.17 -2.67 -12.47
C GLU A 25 5.09 -3.89 -11.55
N VAL A 26 6.19 -4.18 -10.83
CA VAL A 26 6.23 -5.26 -9.84
C VAL A 26 5.37 -4.88 -8.64
N LEU A 27 5.48 -3.64 -8.15
CA LEU A 27 4.66 -3.15 -7.04
C LEU A 27 3.17 -3.16 -7.42
N THR A 28 2.83 -2.67 -8.61
CA THR A 28 1.45 -2.69 -9.12
C THR A 28 0.90 -4.11 -9.17
N SER A 29 1.65 -5.06 -9.75
CA SER A 29 1.22 -6.47 -9.85
C SER A 29 1.00 -7.12 -8.47
N LEU A 30 1.84 -6.79 -7.48
CA LEU A 30 1.66 -7.25 -6.09
C LEU A 30 0.37 -6.70 -5.47
N ILE A 31 0.09 -5.40 -5.65
CA ILE A 31 -1.13 -4.77 -5.14
C ILE A 31 -2.39 -5.30 -5.84
N GLU A 32 -2.35 -5.48 -7.16
CA GLU A 32 -3.44 -6.10 -7.93
C GLU A 32 -3.72 -7.55 -7.50
N SER A 33 -2.68 -8.27 -7.06
CA SER A 33 -2.85 -9.61 -6.51
C SER A 33 -3.46 -9.55 -5.11
N ALA A 34 -3.04 -8.60 -4.28
CA ALA A 34 -3.58 -8.40 -2.93
C ALA A 34 -5.04 -7.91 -2.94
N SER A 35 -5.43 -7.10 -3.92
CA SER A 35 -6.80 -6.56 -4.04
C SER A 35 -7.84 -7.63 -4.37
N LYS A 36 -7.41 -8.79 -4.88
CA LYS A 36 -8.27 -9.97 -5.10
C LYS A 36 -8.61 -10.73 -3.82
N SER A 37 -8.11 -10.30 -2.67
CA SER A 37 -8.47 -10.88 -1.38
C SER A 37 -9.97 -10.68 -1.09
N PRO A 38 -10.61 -11.64 -0.38
CA PRO A 38 -12.03 -11.54 -0.05
C PRO A 38 -12.27 -10.30 0.82
N ASN A 39 -13.33 -9.55 0.50
CA ASN A 39 -13.72 -8.35 1.23
C ASN A 39 -15.24 -8.33 1.44
N GLY A 40 -15.69 -7.71 2.53
CA GLY A 40 -17.10 -7.68 2.91
C GLY A 40 -17.95 -7.09 1.78
N ASN A 41 -19.03 -7.78 1.41
CA ASN A 41 -19.97 -7.39 0.35
C ASN A 41 -19.32 -7.00 -1.00
N ASN A 42 -18.07 -7.41 -1.26
CA ASN A 42 -17.29 -7.00 -2.43
C ASN A 42 -17.18 -5.46 -2.62
N ILE A 43 -17.23 -4.69 -1.54
CA ILE A 43 -17.20 -3.21 -1.56
C ILE A 43 -15.85 -2.67 -2.04
N GLN A 44 -14.77 -3.43 -1.81
CA GLN A 44 -13.40 -3.01 -2.10
C GLN A 44 -13.05 -1.67 -1.43
N ALA A 45 -13.36 -1.54 -0.14
CA ALA A 45 -13.15 -0.34 0.66
C ALA A 45 -11.68 -0.06 1.01
N THR A 46 -10.72 -0.82 0.49
CA THR A 46 -9.29 -0.59 0.74
C THR A 46 -8.71 0.22 -0.42
N ARG A 47 -7.96 1.28 -0.10
CA ARG A 47 -7.11 2.01 -1.04
C ARG A 47 -5.65 1.78 -0.67
N TYR A 48 -4.81 1.58 -1.66
CA TYR A 48 -3.37 1.40 -1.50
C TYR A 48 -2.65 2.61 -2.08
N LEU A 49 -1.89 3.30 -1.26
CA LEU A 49 -1.00 4.37 -1.69
C LEU A 49 0.43 3.86 -1.64
N ILE A 50 1.08 3.82 -2.80
CA ILE A 50 2.51 3.47 -2.93
C ILE A 50 3.31 4.77 -2.84
N ILE A 51 4.32 4.79 -1.97
CA ILE A 51 5.23 5.90 -1.78
C ILE A 51 6.67 5.38 -1.95
N ASP A 52 7.22 5.62 -3.13
CA ASP A 52 8.57 5.24 -3.55
C ASP A 52 9.49 6.47 -3.76
N GLU A 53 8.96 7.68 -3.58
CA GLU A 53 9.74 8.92 -3.65
C GLU A 53 10.54 9.17 -2.35
N PRO A 54 11.88 9.30 -2.42
CA PRO A 54 12.74 9.46 -1.24
C PRO A 54 12.39 10.67 -0.37
N ASP A 55 11.96 11.76 -0.99
CA ASP A 55 11.61 13.00 -0.27
C ASP A 55 10.36 12.82 0.58
N LEU A 56 9.36 12.10 0.06
CA LEU A 56 8.15 11.77 0.80
C LEU A 56 8.43 10.77 1.91
N GLN A 57 9.25 9.75 1.66
CA GLN A 57 9.64 8.80 2.71
C GLN A 57 10.36 9.49 3.87
N ARG A 58 11.27 10.43 3.58
CA ARG A 58 11.94 11.25 4.61
C ARG A 58 10.96 12.12 5.39
N ALA A 59 9.96 12.69 4.72
CA ALA A 59 8.91 13.45 5.40
C ALA A 59 8.05 12.58 6.34
N LEU A 60 7.89 11.29 6.03
CA LEU A 60 7.13 10.34 6.85
C LEU A 60 7.93 9.77 8.03
N LEU A 61 9.26 9.83 8.01
CA LEU A 61 10.11 9.23 9.03
C LEU A 61 9.76 9.66 10.48
N PRO A 62 9.53 10.96 10.78
CA PRO A 62 9.20 11.39 12.14
C PRO A 62 7.84 10.86 12.63
N ILE A 63 6.83 10.82 11.76
CA ILE A 63 5.50 10.30 12.11
C ILE A 63 5.48 8.77 12.19
N ALA A 64 6.45 8.11 11.57
CA ALA A 64 6.69 6.68 11.67
C ALA A 64 7.65 6.31 12.81
N PHE A 65 7.77 7.17 13.84
CA PHE A 65 8.59 6.95 15.04
C PHE A 65 10.08 6.78 14.75
N ASN A 66 10.61 7.45 13.71
CA ASN A 66 12.01 7.38 13.29
C ASN A 66 12.50 5.95 12.98
N GLN A 67 11.60 5.10 12.49
CA GLN A 67 11.94 3.75 12.08
C GLN A 67 12.73 3.78 10.77
N GLN A 68 14.02 3.39 10.83
CA GLN A 68 14.95 3.49 9.70
C GLN A 68 14.45 2.78 8.43
N GLN A 69 13.74 1.65 8.56
CA GLN A 69 13.18 0.95 7.41
C GLN A 69 12.20 1.76 6.56
N VAL A 70 11.69 2.89 7.07
CA VAL A 70 10.79 3.79 6.35
C VAL A 70 11.51 4.49 5.19
N ILE A 71 12.82 4.74 5.34
CA ILE A 71 13.64 5.40 4.32
C ILE A 71 14.63 4.45 3.64
N ASP A 72 14.86 3.26 4.20
CA ASP A 72 15.70 2.23 3.56
C ASP A 72 14.92 1.33 2.59
N ALA A 73 13.60 1.21 2.76
CA ALA A 73 12.79 0.35 1.91
C ALA A 73 12.54 0.97 0.53
N SER A 74 12.54 0.15 -0.53
CA SER A 74 12.29 0.63 -1.90
C SER A 74 10.92 1.30 -2.09
N ALA A 75 9.93 0.97 -1.26
CA ALA A 75 8.61 1.59 -1.29
C ALA A 75 7.89 1.39 0.05
N LEU A 76 7.03 2.34 0.40
CA LEU A 76 6.06 2.23 1.48
C LEU A 76 4.68 2.03 0.88
N VAL A 77 3.93 1.05 1.39
CA VAL A 77 2.53 0.85 1.01
C VAL A 77 1.66 1.26 2.18
N VAL A 78 0.96 2.38 2.03
CA VAL A 78 -0.02 2.86 3.01
C VAL A 78 -1.37 2.27 2.67
N MET A 79 -1.97 1.56 3.62
CA MET A 79 -3.32 1.02 3.50
C MET A 79 -4.31 1.99 4.12
N LEU A 80 -5.28 2.44 3.32
CA LEU A 80 -6.30 3.40 3.71
C LEU A 80 -7.69 2.74 3.63
N GLY A 81 -8.50 2.95 4.66
CA GLY A 81 -9.91 2.57 4.64
C GLY A 81 -10.76 3.67 4.02
N ASP A 82 -11.53 3.33 2.99
CA ASP A 82 -12.49 4.20 2.33
C ASP A 82 -13.88 4.00 2.93
N TYR A 83 -14.22 4.85 3.90
CA TYR A 83 -15.53 4.84 4.56
C TYR A 83 -16.68 5.27 3.64
N ARG A 84 -16.36 5.84 2.47
CA ARG A 84 -17.35 6.25 1.45
C ARG A 84 -17.48 5.23 0.33
N ALA A 85 -16.85 4.06 0.43
CA ALA A 85 -16.88 3.07 -0.65
C ALA A 85 -18.30 2.52 -0.96
N PHE A 86 -19.26 2.72 -0.06
CA PHE A 86 -20.69 2.44 -0.29
C PHE A 86 -21.46 3.59 -0.95
N GLU A 87 -20.91 4.80 -0.93
CA GLU A 87 -21.55 5.94 -1.56
C GLU A 87 -21.51 5.73 -3.08
N PRO A 88 -22.61 6.05 -3.79
CA PRO A 88 -22.57 6.12 -5.24
C PRO A 88 -21.44 7.06 -5.65
N ILE A 89 -20.61 6.64 -6.61
CA ILE A 89 -19.61 7.52 -7.21
C ILE A 89 -20.40 8.66 -7.87
N LEU A 90 -20.49 9.80 -7.20
CA LEU A 90 -21.03 11.02 -7.78
C LEU A 90 -20.03 11.44 -8.85
N HIS A 91 -20.49 11.50 -10.10
CA HIS A 91 -19.66 12.10 -11.13
C HIS A 91 -19.42 13.58 -10.76
N PRO A 92 -18.25 14.17 -11.05
CA PRO A 92 -17.92 15.55 -10.69
C PRO A 92 -18.97 16.59 -11.15
N SER A 93 -19.73 16.28 -12.21
CA SER A 93 -20.86 17.10 -12.67
C SER A 93 -22.04 17.18 -11.69
N GLN A 94 -22.13 16.25 -10.73
CA GLN A 94 -23.20 16.15 -9.74
C GLN A 94 -22.81 16.74 -8.38
N GLU A 95 -21.51 16.90 -8.09
CA GLU A 95 -21.03 17.56 -6.86
C GLU A 95 -21.24 19.08 -6.90
N ALA A 96 -21.16 19.70 -8.08
CA ALA A 96 -21.34 21.15 -8.25
C ALA A 96 -22.78 21.66 -7.99
N GLN A 97 -23.73 20.77 -7.66
CA GLN A 97 -25.14 21.08 -7.43
C GLN A 97 -25.59 20.93 -5.97
N ARG A 98 -24.66 20.69 -5.03
CA ARG A 98 -24.89 20.69 -3.58
C ARG A 98 -24.19 21.87 -2.91
#